data_AF-X6K2W7-F1
#
_entry.id   AF-X6K2W7-F1
#
_cell.length_a   1.000
_cell.length_b   1.000
_cell.length_c   1.000
_cell.angle_alpha   90.00
_cell.angle_beta   90.00
_cell.angle_gamma   90.00
#
_symmetry.space_group_name_H-M   'P 1'
#
loop_
_entity.id
_entity.type
_entity.pdbx_description
1 polymer ?
#
loop_
_entity_poly.entity_id
_entity_poly.type
_entity_poly.pdbx_seq_one_letter_code
_entity_poly.pdbx_strand_id
1 'polypeptide(L)'
;MEWLRNDLGLTQTQMAEELGLKLRAYQEIEGGKATLRRMHILAAERVALAHGAKGKIGEGSMSDIVSFDWYEQLMADAKAFTDPLV
;
A
#
# COMPACT_ATOMS: atom_id res chain seq x y z
N MET A 1 0.21 2.77 5.48
CA MET A 1 0.05 1.39 4.95
C MET A 1 -1.28 0.74 5.36
N GLU A 2 -1.79 1.01 6.56
CA GLU A 2 -3.09 0.49 7.01
C GLU A 2 -4.25 0.83 6.08
N TRP A 3 -4.36 2.10 5.68
CA TRP A 3 -5.42 2.55 4.77
C TRP A 3 -5.39 1.80 3.43
N LEU A 4 -4.21 1.61 2.83
CA LEU A 4 -4.07 0.94 1.53
C LEU A 4 -4.51 -0.51 1.63
N ARG A 5 -4.06 -1.21 2.69
CA ARG A 5 -4.47 -2.59 2.94
C ARG A 5 -6.00 -2.70 3.10
N ASN A 6 -6.61 -1.77 3.82
CA ASN A 6 -8.07 -1.73 4.02
C ASN A 6 -8.81 -1.46 2.69
N ASP A 7 -8.31 -0.54 1.87
CA ASP A 7 -8.87 -0.21 0.55
C ASP A 7 -8.84 -1.40 -0.41
N LEU A 8 -7.77 -2.20 -0.34
CA LEU A 8 -7.63 -3.45 -1.10
C LEU A 8 -8.44 -4.62 -0.51
N GLY A 9 -9.10 -4.45 0.64
CA GLY A 9 -9.84 -5.51 1.32
C GLY A 9 -8.97 -6.65 1.86
N LEU A 10 -7.69 -6.39 2.14
CA LEU A 10 -6.72 -7.41 2.54
C LEU A 10 -6.56 -7.49 4.07
N THR A 11 -6.33 -8.70 4.57
CA THR A 11 -5.82 -8.91 5.94
C THR A 11 -4.34 -8.55 6.03
N GLN A 12 -3.82 -8.34 7.25
CA GLN A 12 -2.39 -8.07 7.46
C GLN A 12 -1.50 -9.21 6.94
N THR A 13 -1.96 -10.46 7.10
CA THR A 13 -1.26 -11.65 6.60
C THR A 13 -1.19 -11.65 5.07
N GLN A 14 -2.30 -11.41 4.38
CA GLN A 14 -2.34 -11.37 2.92
C GLN A 14 -1.47 -10.23 2.36
N MET A 15 -1.53 -9.04 2.97
CA MET A 15 -0.69 -7.93 2.53
C MET A 15 0.80 -8.22 2.77
N ALA A 16 1.16 -8.86 3.88
CA ALA A 16 2.53 -9.28 4.13
C ALA A 16 3.02 -10.30 3.10
N GLU A 17 2.19 -11.27 2.72
CA GLU A 17 2.48 -12.27 1.68
C GLU A 17 2.70 -11.60 0.32
N GLU A 18 1.80 -10.72 -0.10
CA GLU A 18 1.89 -9.96 -1.36
C GLU A 18 3.15 -9.06 -1.41
N LEU A 19 3.58 -8.52 -0.27
CA LEU A 19 4.81 -7.72 -0.15
C LEU A 19 6.09 -8.56 0.02
N GLY A 20 5.99 -9.88 0.18
CA GLY A 20 7.13 -10.75 0.46
C GLY A 20 7.78 -10.49 1.83
N LEU A 21 7.00 -10.03 2.80
CA LEU A 21 7.44 -9.72 4.16
C LEU A 21 6.94 -10.75 5.17
N LYS A 22 7.68 -10.92 6.26
CA LYS A 22 7.14 -11.60 7.44
C LYS A 22 6.03 -10.75 8.06
N LEU A 23 4.95 -11.38 8.53
CA LEU A 23 3.82 -10.70 9.18
C LEU A 23 4.26 -9.68 10.25
N ARG A 24 5.20 -10.07 11.12
CA ARG A 24 5.73 -9.18 12.15
C ARG A 24 6.40 -7.92 11.58
N ALA A 25 7.17 -8.05 10.52
CA ALA A 25 7.82 -6.91 9.88
C ALA A 25 6.78 -5.96 9.24
N TYR A 26 5.74 -6.53 8.63
CA TYR A 26 4.62 -5.75 8.11
C TYR A 26 3.87 -5.00 9.24
N GLN A 27 3.59 -5.67 10.37
CA GLN A 27 2.95 -5.04 11.54
C GLN A 27 3.79 -3.92 12.16
N GLU A 28 5.12 -4.06 12.17
CA GLU A 28 6.02 -3.00 12.64
C GLU A 28 5.98 -1.79 11.71
N ILE A 29 5.89 -2.00 10.39
CA ILE A 29 5.74 -0.92 9.40
C ILE A 29 4.37 -0.24 9.55
N GLU A 30 3.29 -1.04 9.61
CA GLU A 30 1.92 -0.52 9.72
C GLU A 30 1.70 0.24 11.04
N GLY A 31 2.24 -0.29 12.15
CA GLY A 31 2.17 0.34 13.46
C GLY A 31 3.19 1.46 13.70
N GLY A 32 3.91 1.92 12.67
CA GLY A 32 4.88 3.03 12.76
C GLY A 32 6.13 2.73 13.61
N LYS A 33 6.38 1.47 13.97
CA LYS A 33 7.55 1.04 14.75
C LYS A 33 8.79 0.84 13.86
N ALA A 34 8.59 0.66 12.56
CA ALA A 34 9.64 0.53 11.57
C ALA A 34 9.49 1.58 10.47
N THR A 35 10.61 2.13 10.00
CA THR A 35 10.63 3.13 8.94
C THR A 35 10.08 2.55 7.64
N LEU A 36 9.10 3.26 7.05
CA LEU A 36 8.60 2.96 5.72
C LEU A 36 9.63 3.38 4.67
N ARG A 37 10.41 2.42 4.16
CA ARG A 37 11.42 2.66 3.12
C ARG A 37 10.79 2.70 1.74
N ARG A 38 11.48 3.35 0.78
CA ARG A 38 11.06 3.41 -0.63
C ARG A 38 10.73 2.05 -1.24
N MET A 39 11.47 1.00 -0.87
CA MET A 39 11.20 -0.36 -1.35
C MET A 39 9.83 -0.89 -0.91
N HIS A 40 9.37 -0.58 0.30
CA HIS A 40 8.04 -0.98 0.78
C HIS A 40 6.95 -0.26 -0.01
N ILE A 41 7.17 1.02 -0.32
CA ILE A 41 6.24 1.85 -1.10
C ILE A 41 6.09 1.27 -2.51
N LEU A 42 7.20 1.01 -3.21
CA LEU A 42 7.18 0.43 -4.55
C LEU A 42 6.52 -0.97 -4.59
N ALA A 43 6.77 -1.78 -3.56
CA ALA A 43 6.11 -3.07 -3.43
C ALA A 43 4.58 -2.90 -3.23
N ALA A 44 4.17 -1.97 -2.37
CA ALA A 44 2.77 -1.66 -2.12
C ALA A 44 2.04 -1.11 -3.36
N GLU A 45 2.67 -0.20 -4.12
CA GLU A 45 2.17 0.29 -5.41
C GLU A 45 1.93 -0.87 -6.38
N ARG A 46 2.86 -1.84 -6.45
CA ARG A 46 2.72 -3.01 -7.31
C ARG A 46 1.55 -3.91 -6.90
N VAL A 47 1.35 -4.12 -5.60
CA VAL A 47 0.22 -4.90 -5.07
C VAL A 47 -1.10 -4.19 -5.41
N ALA A 48 -1.16 -2.87 -5.22
CA ALA A 48 -2.34 -2.08 -5.58
C ALA A 48 -2.67 -2.18 -7.07
N LEU A 49 -1.67 -2.05 -7.94
CA LEU A 49 -1.83 -2.23 -9.39
C LEU A 49 -2.28 -3.64 -9.76
N ALA A 50 -1.72 -4.67 -9.12
CA ALA A 50 -2.11 -6.06 -9.37
C ALA A 50 -3.55 -6.35 -8.96
N HIS A 51 -4.01 -5.81 -7.83
CA HIS A 51 -5.38 -5.96 -7.36
C HIS A 51 -6.38 -5.11 -8.16
N GLY A 52 -6.01 -3.88 -8.53
CA GLY A 52 -6.81 -3.04 -9.43
C GLY A 52 -6.96 -3.67 -10.82
N ALA A 53 -5.91 -4.29 -11.35
CA ALA A 53 -5.98 -5.06 -12.58
C ALA A 53 -6.87 -6.30 -12.43
N LYS A 54 -6.77 -7.05 -11.32
CA LYS A 54 -7.63 -8.23 -11.06
C LYS A 54 -9.11 -7.84 -10.87
N GLY A 55 -9.41 -6.64 -10.36
CA GLY A 55 -10.77 -6.13 -10.13
C GLY A 55 -11.44 -5.48 -11.36
N LYS A 56 -10.72 -5.17 -12.44
CA LYS A 56 -11.24 -4.41 -13.60
C LYS A 56 -10.81 -4.95 -14.98
N ILE A 57 -10.87 -6.27 -15.16
CA ILE A 57 -11.07 -6.90 -16.49
C ILE A 57 -12.44 -7.58 -16.58
N GLY A 58 -13.42 -7.04 -15.83
CA GLY A 58 -14.83 -7.43 -15.88
C GLY A 58 -15.72 -6.30 -16.40
N GLU A 59 -15.67 -5.10 -15.82
CA GLU A 59 -16.73 -4.09 -16.07
C GLU A 59 -16.31 -2.61 -15.89
N GLY A 60 -15.04 -2.30 -15.62
CA GLY A 60 -14.61 -0.93 -15.27
C GLY A 60 -13.74 -0.26 -16.34
N SER A 61 -14.16 0.91 -16.81
CA SER A 61 -13.42 1.79 -17.73
C SER A 61 -12.05 2.18 -17.17
N MET A 62 -11.08 2.38 -18.07
CA MET A 62 -9.70 2.85 -17.80
C MET A 62 -9.67 4.11 -16.91
N SER A 63 -10.73 4.94 -16.94
CA SER A 63 -10.90 6.11 -16.07
C SER A 63 -10.79 5.81 -14.57
N ASP A 64 -11.13 4.60 -14.14
CA ASP A 64 -11.20 4.29 -12.72
C ASP A 64 -9.88 3.74 -12.15
N ILE A 65 -8.96 3.34 -13.03
CA ILE A 65 -7.61 2.89 -12.67
C ILE A 65 -6.72 4.10 -12.34
N VAL A 66 -7.09 5.29 -12.82
CA VAL A 66 -6.27 6.51 -12.76
C VAL A 66 -6.83 7.53 -11.76
N SER A 67 -7.60 7.11 -10.74
CA SER A 67 -7.88 8.02 -9.63
C SER A 67 -6.56 8.35 -8.93
N PHE A 68 -6.04 9.55 -9.19
CA PHE A 68 -4.75 10.05 -8.69
C PHE A 68 -4.72 10.22 -7.15
N ASP A 69 -5.86 10.08 -6.48
CA ASP A 69 -6.02 10.34 -5.05
C ASP A 69 -5.23 9.36 -4.16
N TRP A 70 -5.10 8.09 -4.57
CA TRP A 70 -4.40 7.09 -3.76
C TRP A 70 -2.87 7.25 -3.82
N TYR A 71 -2.33 7.71 -4.95
CA TYR A 71 -0.88 7.94 -5.11
C TYR A 71 -0.44 9.14 -4.28
N GLU A 72 -1.18 10.24 -4.35
CA GLU A 72 -0.91 11.44 -3.54
C GLU A 72 -0.98 11.13 -2.03
N GLN A 73 -1.96 10.34 -1.60
CA GLN A 73 -2.07 9.92 -0.19
C GLN A 73 -0.93 8.99 0.24
N LEU A 74 -0.52 8.05 -0.62
CA LEU A 74 0.64 7.19 -0.37
C LEU A 74 1.92 8.01 -0.20
N MET A 75 2.10 9.04 -1.03
CA MET A 75 3.27 9.91 -0.98
C MET A 75 3.23 10.85 0.24
N ALA A 76 2.05 11.33 0.63
CA ALA A 76 1.86 12.12 1.86
C ALA A 76 2.19 11.30 3.12
N ASP A 77 1.68 10.07 3.21
CA ASP A 77 2.00 9.13 4.28
C ASP A 77 3.49 8.81 4.30
N ALA A 78 4.08 8.50 3.15
CA ALA A 78 5.51 8.23 3.04
C ALA A 78 6.33 9.38 3.63
N LYS A 79 5.98 10.63 3.29
CA LYS A 79 6.63 11.83 3.83
C LYS A 79 6.49 11.90 5.36
N ALA A 80 5.28 11.70 5.89
CA ALA A 80 5.02 11.71 7.34
C ALA A 80 5.76 10.61 8.11
N PHE A 81 5.99 9.44 7.51
CA PHE A 81 6.74 8.34 8.12
C PHE A 81 8.27 8.44 7.93
N THR A 82 8.76 9.29 7.02
CA THR A 82 10.19 9.50 6.77
C THR A 82 10.81 10.67 7.53
N ASP A 83 10.02 11.61 8.07
CA ASP A 83 10.50 12.67 8.94
C ASP A 83 10.49 12.19 10.40
N PRO A 84 11.66 11.92 11.03
CA PRO A 84 11.71 11.66 12.45
C PRO A 84 11.61 13.01 13.19
N LEU A 85 10.43 13.28 13.74
CA LEU A 85 10.17 14.33 14.75
C LEU A 85 10.41 15.78 14.30
N VAL A 86 9.31 16.50 14.09
CA VAL A 86 9.09 17.78 14.78
C VAL A 86 8.15 17.51 15.94
#